data_AF-A0A6V7KNW7-F1
#
_entry.id   AF-A0A6V7KNW7-F1
#
_cell.length_a   1.000
_cell.length_b   1.000
_cell.length_c   1.000
_cell.angle_alpha   90.00
_cell.angle_beta   90.00
_cell.angle_gamma   90.00
#
_symmetry.space_group_name_H-M   'P 1'
#
loop_
_entity.id
_entity.type
_entity.pdbx_description
1 polymer ?
#
loop_
_entity_poly.entity_id
_entity_poly.type
_entity_poly.pdbx_seq_one_letter_code
_entity_poly.pdbx_strand_id
1 'polypeptide(L)' 'QECMIVANDATVKGGTYYPITVKKHLRAQEIADENNLPCIYLVDSGGANLPHQADSFPDKNHFGRIFYNQ' A
#
# COMPACT_ATOMS: atom_id res chain seq x y z
N GLN A 1 -13.84 16.15 9.26
CA GLN A 1 -14.21 14.94 8.51
C GLN A 1 -13.12 13.92 8.72
N GLU A 2 -13.45 12.66 8.96
CA GLU A 2 -12.48 11.58 9.17
C GLU A 2 -12.02 11.02 7.82
N CYS A 3 -10.77 10.56 7.75
CA CYS A 3 -10.18 9.99 6.54
C CYS A 3 -9.11 8.95 6.86
N MET A 4 -8.86 8.04 5.91
CA MET A 4 -7.71 7.14 5.94
C MET A 4 -6.54 7.82 5.22
N ILE A 5 -5.39 7.91 5.89
CA ILE A 5 -4.16 8.46 5.31
C ILE A 5 -3.13 7.35 5.18
N VAL A 6 -2.58 7.18 3.98
CA VAL A 6 -1.46 6.27 3.71
C VAL A 6 -0.31 7.10 3.15
N ALA A 7 0.83 7.10 3.86
CA ALA A 7 2.02 7.84 3.47
C ALA A 7 3.22 6.91 3.40
N ASN A 8 3.96 6.96 2.30
CA ASN A 8 5.25 6.28 2.20
C ASN A 8 6.32 7.12 2.91
N ASP A 9 7.32 6.45 3.50
CA ASP A 9 8.50 7.11 4.08
C ASP A 9 9.69 6.88 3.14
N ALA A 10 10.05 7.91 2.38
CA ALA A 10 11.15 7.86 1.42
C ALA A 10 12.52 7.60 2.08
N THR A 11 12.68 7.87 3.38
CA THR A 11 13.94 7.61 4.09
C THR A 11 14.16 6.12 4.37
N VAL A 12 13.08 5.32 4.39
CA VAL A 12 13.14 3.87 4.57
C VAL A 12 13.25 3.18 3.21
N LYS A 13 14.48 2.88 2.78
CA LYS A 13 14.76 2.14 1.54
C LYS A 13 14.08 2.75 0.31
N GLY A 14 14.03 4.09 0.24
CA GLY A 14 13.40 4.83 -0.86
C GLY A 14 11.89 4.70 -0.90
N GLY A 15 11.22 4.38 0.21
CA GLY A 15 9.76 4.19 0.26
C GLY A 15 9.29 2.96 -0.52
N THR A 16 10.19 2.01 -0.80
CA THR A 16 9.86 0.80 -1.58
C THR A 16 8.92 -0.13 -0.81
N TYR A 17 8.07 -0.85 -1.54
CA TYR A 17 7.13 -1.80 -0.97
C TYR A 17 7.81 -3.13 -0.69
N TYR A 18 7.89 -3.45 0.60
CA TYR A 18 8.17 -4.80 1.07
C TYR A 18 6.85 -5.60 1.15
N PRO A 19 6.90 -6.93 1.27
CA PRO A 19 5.69 -7.75 1.45
C PRO A 19 4.80 -7.26 2.60
N ILE A 20 5.42 -6.81 3.71
CA ILE A 20 4.68 -6.23 4.84
C ILE A 20 4.05 -4.87 4.50
N THR A 21 4.69 -4.05 3.65
CA THR A 21 4.14 -2.76 3.21
C THR A 21 2.86 -2.98 2.39
N VAL A 22 2.85 -3.98 1.49
CA VAL A 22 1.65 -4.35 0.73
C VAL A 22 0.53 -4.77 1.68
N LYS A 23 0.81 -5.69 2.62
CA LYS A 23 -0.17 -6.13 3.62
C LYS A 23 -0.73 -4.96 4.45
N LYS A 24 0.14 -4.04 4.88
CA LYS A 24 -0.27 -2.85 5.65
C LYS A 24 -1.16 -1.92 4.83
N HIS A 25 -0.82 -1.69 3.55
CA HIS A 25 -1.61 -0.84 2.67
C HIS A 25 -3.00 -1.45 2.42
N LEU A 26 -3.08 -2.75 2.13
CA LEU A 26 -4.37 -3.42 1.94
C LEU A 26 -5.24 -3.38 3.19
N ARG A 27 -4.64 -3.52 4.39
CA ARG A 27 -5.39 -3.35 5.64
C ARG A 27 -5.93 -1.93 5.81
N ALA A 28 -5.18 -0.91 5.38
CA ALA A 28 -5.66 0.47 5.41
C ALA A 28 -6.87 0.67 4.46
N GLN A 29 -6.84 0.10 3.26
CA GLN A 29 -7.97 0.14 2.32
C GLN A 29 -9.20 -0.62 2.85
N GLU A 30 -8.99 -1.79 3.46
CA GLU A 30 -10.07 -2.58 4.08
C GLU A 30 -10.77 -1.78 5.20
N ILE A 31 -10.00 -1.14 6.09
CA ILE A 31 -10.58 -0.26 7.13
C ILE A 31 -11.35 0.90 6.50
N ALA A 32 -10.80 1.51 5.45
CA ALA A 32 -11.45 2.65 4.80
C ALA A 32 -12.78 2.24 4.15
N ASP A 33 -12.83 1.08 3.50
CA ASP A 33 -14.04 0.51 2.90
C ASP A 33 -15.09 0.16 3.97
N GLU A 34 -14.69 -0.58 5.02
CA GLU A 34 -15.55 -0.96 6.14
C GLU A 34 -16.22 0.25 6.83
N ASN A 35 -15.55 1.41 6.82
CA ASN A 35 -15.98 2.62 7.54
C ASN A 35 -16.40 3.77 6.62
N ASN A 36 -16.48 3.56 5.30
CA ASN A 36 -16.78 4.60 4.30
C ASN A 36 -15.90 5.86 4.43
N LEU A 37 -14.61 5.67 4.67
CA LEU A 37 -13.65 6.77 4.84
C LEU A 37 -13.02 7.16 3.49
N PRO A 38 -12.95 8.45 3.14
CA PRO A 38 -12.12 8.92 2.05
C PRO A 38 -10.66 8.50 2.26
N CYS A 39 -10.00 8.02 1.19
CA CYS A 39 -8.58 7.66 1.21
C CYS A 39 -7.72 8.79 0.63
N ILE A 40 -6.70 9.20 1.37
CA ILE A 40 -5.69 10.16 0.91
C ILE A 40 -4.32 9.46 0.90
N TYR A 41 -3.73 9.37 -0.28
CA TYR A 41 -2.42 8.74 -0.49
C TYR A 41 -1.34 9.82 -0.67
N LEU A 42 -0.40 9.90 0.27
CA LEU A 42 0.81 10.71 0.15
C LEU A 42 1.92 9.82 -0.43
N VAL A 43 1.85 9.64 -1.75
CA VAL A 43 2.71 8.71 -2.48
C VAL A 43 4.09 9.32 -2.72
N ASP A 44 5.09 8.74 -2.07
CA ASP A 44 6.51 9.01 -2.29
C ASP A 44 7.29 7.69 -2.20
N SER A 45 7.29 6.93 -3.30
CA SER A 45 7.72 5.53 -3.32
C SER A 45 8.60 5.21 -4.52
N GLY A 46 9.68 4.48 -4.27
CA GLY A 46 10.54 3.88 -5.30
C GLY A 46 9.95 2.64 -5.97
N GLY A 47 8.70 2.26 -5.69
CA GLY A 47 8.02 1.10 -6.29
C GLY A 47 8.16 -0.18 -5.45
N ALA A 48 8.18 -1.35 -6.09
CA ALA A 48 8.34 -2.63 -5.40
C ALA A 48 9.81 -2.88 -5.02
N ASN A 49 10.04 -3.48 -3.84
CA ASN A 49 11.37 -3.91 -3.46
C ASN A 49 11.79 -5.15 -4.29
N LEU A 50 12.59 -4.92 -5.33
CA LEU A 50 12.96 -5.95 -6.33
C LEU A 50 13.51 -7.27 -5.76
N PRO A 51 14.37 -7.28 -4.72
CA PRO A 51 14.82 -8.53 -4.09
C PRO A 51 13.70 -9.41 -3.53
N HIS A 52 12.53 -8.85 -3.22
CA HIS A 52 11.35 -9.56 -2.69
C HIS A 52 10.13 -9.46 -3.62
N GLN A 53 10.36 -9.30 -4.94
CA GLN A 53 9.28 -9.10 -5.90
C GLN A 53 8.29 -10.28 -5.95
N ALA A 54 8.76 -11.52 -5.82
CA ALA A 54 7.89 -12.70 -5.89
C ALA A 54 6.85 -12.74 -4.77
N ASP A 55 7.20 -12.18 -3.61
CA ASP A 55 6.35 -12.14 -2.41
C ASP A 55 5.46 -10.88 -2.36
N SER A 56 5.54 -10.01 -3.37
CA SER A 56 4.84 -8.72 -3.35
C SER A 56 4.23 -8.29 -4.69
N PHE A 57 4.47 -9.00 -5.79
CA PHE A 57 3.96 -8.66 -7.13
C PHE A 57 2.84 -9.58 -7.65
N PRO A 58 2.99 -10.92 -7.72
CA PRO A 58 2.15 -11.72 -8.63
C PRO A 58 0.79 -12.18 -8.10
N ASP A 59 0.56 -12.26 -6.79
CA ASP A 59 -0.63 -12.89 -6.22
C ASP A 59 -1.83 -11.92 -6.10
N LYS A 60 -3.02 -12.47 -5.89
CA LYS A 60 -4.30 -11.73 -5.79
C LYS A 60 -4.28 -10.60 -4.75
N ASN A 61 -3.58 -10.80 -3.64
CA ASN A 61 -3.47 -9.84 -2.53
C ASN A 61 -2.09 -9.15 -2.51
N HIS A 62 -1.39 -9.13 -3.64
CA HIS A 62 -0.13 -8.42 -3.79
C HIS A 62 -0.34 -6.99 -4.28
N PHE A 63 0.74 -6.28 -4.63
CA PHE A 63 0.74 -4.85 -4.94
C PHE A 63 -0.40 -4.44 -5.87
N GLY A 64 -0.68 -5.25 -6.91
CA GLY A 64 -1.74 -4.98 -7.88
C GLY A 64 -3.14 -4.80 -7.29
N ARG A 65 -3.42 -5.42 -6.13
CA ARG A 65 -4.71 -5.30 -5.44
C ARG A 65 -5.01 -3.88 -4.98
N ILE A 66 -3.98 -3.11 -4.65
CA ILE A 66 -4.10 -1.72 -4.22
C ILE A 66 -4.80 -0.89 -5.29
N PHE A 67 -4.50 -1.12 -6.57
CA PHE A 67 -5.12 -0.41 -7.69
C PHE A 67 -6.56 -0.84 -7.96
N TYR A 68 -6.89 -2.12 -7.73
CA TYR A 68 -8.25 -2.62 -7.86
C TYR A 68 -9.20 -2.02 -6.81
N ASN A 69 -8.69 -1.71 -5.62
CA ASN A 69 -9.46 -1.16 -4.50
C ASN A 69 -9.61 0.37 -4.53
N GLN A 70 -9.09 1.07 -5.55
CA GLN A 70 -9.15 2.54 -5.66
C GLN A 70 -10.43 3.03 -6.36
#